data_AF-A0A7J2HNC2-F1
#
_entry.id   AF-A0A7J2HNC2-F1
#
_cell.length_a   1.000
_cell.length_b   1.000
_cell.length_c   1.000
_cell.angle_alpha   90.00
_cell.angle_beta   90.00
_cell.angle_gamma   90.00
#
_symmetry.space_group_name_H-M   'P 1'
#
loop_
_entity.id
_entity.type
_entity.pdbx_description
1 polymer ?
#
loop_
_entity_poly.entity_id
_entity_poly.type
_entity_poly.pdbx_seq_one_letter_code
_entity_poly.pdbx_strand_id
1 'polypeptide(L)'
;MPSVRLYPNNMRKYVEELYNQIYNSDYSKARDTAKKLLRDIVKYTKTRGYDCRDLYEMFHELDFTLRVCSDGQNKKEILADILEKIVRRIENPTGNPLHQLEDLYNELLRYPIGEKNIQHIKNILVEILELEPLIKKLDVTRQNYYALLKQEVAKYHALLSELEMIKNPGKEITNRVTQQLSNVLTAMQRVITPLVKIELPKEQLVKLARGGVPIGEVAKVTGYSEDELRMMLAQARAEAESGE
;
A
#
# COMPACT_ATOMS: atom_id res chain seq x y z
N MET A 1 -5.98 17.13 -9.38
CA MET A 1 -6.54 16.75 -8.07
C MET A 1 -5.70 15.61 -7.51
N PRO A 2 -5.02 15.77 -6.37
CA PRO A 2 -4.37 14.64 -5.69
C PRO A 2 -5.44 13.62 -5.26
N SER A 3 -5.12 12.31 -5.29
CA SER A 3 -6.05 11.23 -4.98
C SER A 3 -6.11 10.98 -3.47
N VAL A 4 -7.15 11.51 -2.83
CA VAL A 4 -7.38 11.50 -1.38
C VAL A 4 -8.40 10.40 -1.05
N ARG A 5 -8.00 9.11 -0.98
CA ARG A 5 -8.93 7.97 -0.79
C ARG A 5 -8.55 7.01 0.33
N LEU A 6 -8.37 7.55 1.54
CA LEU A 6 -8.48 6.74 2.76
C LEU A 6 -8.75 7.61 3.98
N TYR A 7 -9.99 8.06 4.08
CA TYR A 7 -10.44 8.71 5.27
C TYR A 7 -11.83 8.18 5.60
N PRO A 8 -12.25 8.17 6.88
CA PRO A 8 -13.67 8.30 7.19
C PRO A 8 -14.24 9.38 6.26
N ASN A 9 -15.37 9.12 5.59
CA ASN A 9 -15.97 10.01 4.57
C ASN A 9 -15.93 11.51 4.94
N ASN A 10 -15.93 11.81 6.23
CA ASN A 10 -15.79 13.13 6.82
C ASN A 10 -14.47 13.85 6.49
N MET A 11 -13.30 13.21 6.52
CA MET A 11 -12.04 13.96 6.36
C MET A 11 -11.76 14.35 4.91
N ARG A 12 -12.13 13.51 3.94
CA ARG A 12 -12.08 13.89 2.51
C ARG A 12 -12.98 15.09 2.25
N LYS A 13 -14.21 15.04 2.77
CA LYS A 13 -15.14 16.17 2.72
C LYS A 13 -14.52 17.41 3.35
N TYR A 14 -13.84 17.30 4.49
CA TYR A 14 -13.16 18.44 5.11
C TYR A 14 -11.99 18.98 4.29
N VAL A 15 -11.20 18.13 3.63
CA VAL A 15 -10.11 18.57 2.72
C VAL A 15 -10.68 19.32 1.52
N GLU A 16 -11.73 18.78 0.88
CA GLU A 16 -12.41 19.43 -0.26
C GLU A 16 -13.07 20.76 0.18
N GLU A 17 -13.71 20.79 1.35
CA GLU A 17 -14.27 22.01 1.95
C GLU A 17 -13.17 23.05 2.24
N LEU A 18 -12.02 22.64 2.78
CA LEU A 18 -10.88 23.52 3.05
C LEU A 18 -10.35 24.15 1.77
N TYR A 19 -10.12 23.37 0.71
CA TYR A 19 -9.69 23.90 -0.58
C TYR A 19 -10.66 24.97 -1.10
N ASN A 20 -11.96 24.69 -1.06
CA ASN A 20 -12.99 25.62 -1.52
C ASN A 20 -13.05 26.89 -0.65
N GLN A 21 -12.95 26.76 0.66
CA GLN A 21 -12.98 27.89 1.60
C GLN A 21 -11.73 28.77 1.44
N ILE A 22 -10.54 28.18 1.30
CA ILE A 22 -9.29 28.92 1.05
C ILE A 22 -9.35 29.66 -0.28
N TYR A 23 -9.83 28.99 -1.34
CA TYR A 23 -9.96 29.60 -2.67
C TYR A 23 -10.93 30.80 -2.67
N ASN A 24 -12.07 30.66 -1.98
CA ASN A 24 -13.08 31.70 -1.83
C ASN A 24 -12.73 32.75 -0.75
N SER A 25 -11.57 32.63 -0.10
CA SER A 25 -11.11 33.52 0.98
C SER A 25 -12.02 33.53 2.22
N ASP A 26 -12.78 32.44 2.45
CA ASP A 26 -13.62 32.24 3.63
C ASP A 26 -12.78 31.65 4.79
N TYR A 27 -11.81 32.44 5.26
CA TYR A 27 -10.79 31.97 6.20
C TYR A 27 -11.35 31.64 7.59
N SER A 28 -12.47 32.24 7.98
CA SER A 28 -13.16 31.88 9.23
C SER A 28 -13.71 30.46 9.17
N LYS A 29 -14.42 30.10 8.08
CA LYS A 29 -14.92 28.73 7.91
C LYS A 29 -13.79 27.73 7.67
N ALA A 30 -12.74 28.13 6.93
CA ALA A 30 -11.54 27.31 6.74
C ALA A 30 -10.94 26.89 8.08
N ARG A 31 -10.86 27.80 9.05
CA ARG A 31 -10.33 27.51 10.38
C ARG A 31 -11.16 26.49 11.15
N ASP A 32 -12.49 26.58 11.09
CA ASP A 32 -13.37 25.63 11.76
C ASP A 32 -13.33 24.25 11.11
N THR A 33 -13.26 24.19 9.77
CA THR A 33 -13.08 22.94 9.04
C THR A 33 -11.72 22.31 9.33
N ALA A 34 -10.64 23.11 9.40
CA ALA A 34 -9.30 22.63 9.78
C ALA A 34 -9.28 21.97 11.16
N LYS A 35 -9.97 22.54 12.16
CA LYS A 35 -10.06 21.94 13.50
C LYS A 35 -10.80 20.60 13.50
N LYS A 36 -11.88 20.48 12.71
CA LYS A 36 -12.62 19.22 12.55
C LYS A 36 -11.74 18.16 11.88
N LEU A 37 -11.04 18.56 10.82
CA LEU A 37 -10.10 17.71 10.11
C LEU A 37 -9.00 17.19 11.05
N LEU A 38 -8.31 18.07 11.79
CA LEU A 38 -7.27 17.67 12.75
C LEU A 38 -7.79 16.66 13.77
N ARG A 39 -8.98 16.89 14.34
CA ARG A 39 -9.58 16.00 15.34
C ARG A 39 -9.78 14.60 14.78
N ASP A 40 -10.35 14.50 13.59
CA ASP A 40 -10.65 13.20 12.97
C ASP A 40 -9.36 12.49 12.56
N ILE A 41 -8.39 13.21 11.97
CA ILE A 41 -7.08 12.64 11.62
C ILE A 41 -6.40 12.10 12.87
N VAL A 42 -6.24 12.92 13.91
CA VAL A 42 -5.57 12.48 15.14
C VAL A 42 -6.26 11.28 15.75
N LYS A 43 -7.60 11.23 15.74
CA LYS A 43 -8.35 10.06 16.24
C LYS A 43 -7.98 8.81 15.45
N TYR A 44 -7.97 8.89 14.12
CA TYR A 44 -7.60 7.80 13.22
C TYR A 44 -6.13 7.37 13.36
N THR A 45 -5.21 8.34 13.36
CA THR A 45 -3.77 8.12 13.47
C THR A 45 -3.40 7.50 14.82
N LYS A 46 -4.01 7.98 15.93
CA LYS A 46 -3.80 7.39 17.27
C LYS A 46 -4.35 5.98 17.41
N THR A 47 -5.48 5.65 16.78
CA THR A 47 -6.01 4.26 16.81
C THR A 47 -5.07 3.24 16.16
N ARG A 48 -4.13 3.70 15.34
CA ARG A 48 -3.09 2.88 14.71
C ARG A 48 -1.70 3.03 15.35
N GLY A 49 -1.58 3.74 16.47
CA GLY A 49 -0.33 3.86 17.23
C GLY A 49 0.72 4.80 16.62
N TYR A 50 0.33 5.65 15.66
CA TYR A 50 1.26 6.56 14.97
C TYR A 50 1.45 7.89 15.72
N ASP A 51 2.66 8.45 15.60
CA ASP A 51 2.96 9.78 16.14
C ASP A 51 2.19 10.86 15.35
N CYS A 52 1.60 11.80 16.10
CA CYS A 52 0.78 12.88 15.59
C CYS A 52 1.44 14.25 15.72
N ARG A 53 2.67 14.37 16.24
CA ARG A 53 3.36 15.66 16.45
C ARG A 53 3.42 16.49 15.18
N ASP A 54 3.88 15.92 14.08
CA ASP A 54 3.98 16.61 12.78
C ASP A 54 2.62 17.14 12.31
N LEU A 55 1.53 16.40 12.56
CA LEU A 55 0.17 16.84 12.23
C LEU A 55 -0.21 18.06 13.07
N TYR A 56 0.06 18.06 14.36
CA TYR A 56 -0.20 19.24 15.19
C TYR A 56 0.58 20.47 14.73
N GLU A 57 1.84 20.29 14.34
CA GLU A 57 2.69 21.37 13.82
C GLU A 57 2.14 21.94 12.50
N MET A 58 1.81 21.08 11.53
CA MET A 58 1.22 21.52 10.26
C MET A 58 -0.13 22.23 10.42
N PHE A 59 -0.99 21.75 11.32
CA PHE A 59 -2.28 22.42 11.59
C PHE A 59 -2.11 23.72 12.40
N HIS A 60 -1.06 23.83 13.22
CA HIS A 60 -0.70 25.08 13.87
C HIS A 60 -0.20 26.11 12.85
N GLU A 61 0.65 25.70 11.90
CA GLU A 61 1.11 26.54 10.78
C GLU A 61 -0.09 27.00 9.92
N LEU A 62 -1.03 26.11 9.65
CA LEU A 62 -2.28 26.42 8.93
C LEU A 62 -3.12 27.46 9.68
N ASP A 63 -3.38 27.26 10.98
CA ASP A 63 -4.17 28.20 11.81
C ASP A 63 -3.47 29.56 11.94
N PHE A 64 -2.15 29.57 12.08
CA PHE A 64 -1.35 30.80 12.12
C PHE A 64 -1.47 31.58 10.81
N THR A 65 -1.26 30.91 9.67
CA THR A 65 -1.34 31.52 8.33
C THR A 65 -2.74 32.07 8.05
N LEU A 66 -3.79 31.35 8.46
CA LEU A 66 -5.18 31.81 8.33
C LEU A 66 -5.44 33.13 9.09
N ARG A 67 -4.80 33.32 10.25
CA ARG A 67 -5.01 34.50 11.12
C ARG A 67 -4.13 35.70 10.81
N VAL A 68 -2.85 35.44 10.51
CA VAL A 68 -1.81 36.48 10.58
C VAL A 68 -1.41 37.01 9.20
N CYS A 69 -1.50 36.18 8.16
CA CYS A 69 -1.16 36.63 6.81
C CYS A 69 -2.25 37.54 6.24
N SER A 70 -1.82 38.62 5.59
CA SER A 70 -2.68 39.54 4.84
C SER A 70 -3.37 38.82 3.69
N ASP A 71 -4.64 39.14 3.46
CA ASP A 71 -5.44 38.51 2.41
C ASP A 71 -4.88 38.85 1.02
N GLY A 72 -4.63 37.82 0.22
CA GLY A 72 -4.01 37.97 -1.10
C GLY A 72 -3.56 36.64 -1.69
N GLN A 73 -3.06 36.69 -2.93
CA GLN A 73 -2.67 35.50 -3.69
C GLN A 73 -1.60 34.67 -2.96
N ASN A 74 -0.62 35.35 -2.36
CA ASN A 74 0.45 34.71 -1.58
C ASN A 74 -0.09 33.90 -0.38
N LYS A 75 -1.12 34.41 0.32
CA LYS A 75 -1.76 33.67 1.41
C LYS A 75 -2.43 32.39 0.92
N LYS A 76 -3.09 32.44 -0.25
CA LYS A 76 -3.72 31.25 -0.85
C LYS A 76 -2.70 30.20 -1.25
N GLU A 77 -1.57 30.61 -1.81
CA GLU A 77 -0.48 29.72 -2.19
C GLU A 77 0.13 29.03 -0.97
N ILE A 78 0.49 29.79 0.09
CA ILE A 78 1.02 29.22 1.34
C ILE A 78 0.01 28.25 1.96
N LEU A 79 -1.27 28.61 2.03
CA LEU A 79 -2.31 27.74 2.57
C LEU A 79 -2.51 26.46 1.73
N ALA A 80 -2.38 26.55 0.41
CA ALA A 80 -2.46 25.39 -0.47
C ALA A 80 -1.27 24.43 -0.27
N ASP A 81 -0.06 24.97 -0.13
CA ASP A 81 1.15 24.19 0.14
C ASP A 81 1.07 23.46 1.50
N ILE A 82 0.62 24.15 2.55
CA ILE A 82 0.42 23.53 3.87
C ILE A 82 -0.65 22.43 3.77
N LEU A 83 -1.74 22.68 3.06
CA LEU A 83 -2.80 21.69 2.87
C LEU A 83 -2.30 20.47 2.08
N GLU A 84 -1.44 20.65 1.09
CA GLU A 84 -0.82 19.54 0.36
C GLU A 84 0.09 18.70 1.27
N LYS A 85 0.90 19.32 2.12
CA LYS A 85 1.71 18.60 3.13
C LYS A 85 0.84 17.79 4.07
N ILE A 86 -0.25 18.38 4.55
CA ILE A 86 -1.25 17.70 5.40
C ILE A 86 -1.85 16.50 4.68
N VAL A 87 -2.32 16.67 3.44
CA VAL A 87 -2.90 15.60 2.62
C VAL A 87 -1.90 14.46 2.43
N ARG A 88 -0.66 14.76 2.05
CA ARG A 88 0.41 13.75 1.89
C ARG A 88 0.70 12.99 3.18
N ARG A 89 0.72 13.69 4.33
CA ARG A 89 0.96 13.05 5.63
C ARG A 89 -0.16 12.09 6.00
N ILE A 90 -1.40 12.41 5.65
CA ILE A 90 -2.50 11.51 5.97
C ILE A 90 -2.61 10.37 4.96
N GLU A 91 -2.29 10.60 3.68
CA GLU A 91 -2.17 9.53 2.68
C GLU A 91 -1.06 8.53 3.03
N ASN A 92 0.02 9.00 3.68
CA ASN A 92 1.12 8.16 4.14
C ASN A 92 1.50 8.47 5.62
N PRO A 93 0.75 7.92 6.60
CA PRO A 93 0.94 8.18 8.03
C PRO A 93 2.25 7.71 8.62
N THR A 94 3.04 6.91 7.91
CA THR A 94 4.34 6.42 8.35
C THR A 94 5.51 6.97 7.53
N GLY A 95 5.23 7.61 6.40
CA GLY A 95 6.24 7.92 5.38
C GLY A 95 6.74 6.69 4.62
N ASN A 96 6.41 5.47 5.05
CA ASN A 96 6.88 4.22 4.47
C ASN A 96 5.72 3.43 3.83
N PRO A 97 5.69 3.28 2.49
CA PRO A 97 4.63 2.53 1.81
C PRO A 97 4.55 1.06 2.23
N LEU A 98 5.61 0.48 2.79
CA LEU A 98 5.60 -0.90 3.29
C LEU A 98 4.81 -1.03 4.60
N HIS A 99 4.93 -0.07 5.52
CA HIS A 99 4.11 -0.07 6.73
C HIS A 99 2.63 0.17 6.41
N GLN A 100 2.35 1.01 5.40
CA GLN A 100 0.99 1.18 4.91
C GLN A 100 0.44 -0.12 4.31
N LEU A 101 1.26 -0.84 3.53
CA LEU A 101 0.86 -2.14 3.00
C LEU A 101 0.63 -3.19 4.11
N GLU A 102 1.42 -3.13 5.19
CA GLU A 102 1.26 -3.97 6.38
C GLU A 102 -0.02 -3.66 7.16
N ASP A 103 -0.40 -2.39 7.28
CA ASP A 103 -1.70 -2.00 7.85
C ASP A 103 -2.86 -2.59 7.04
N LEU A 104 -2.82 -2.45 5.72
CA LEU A 104 -3.85 -2.99 4.82
C LEU A 104 -3.92 -4.53 4.91
N TYR A 105 -2.78 -5.18 5.05
CA TYR A 105 -2.70 -6.63 5.26
C TYR A 105 -3.42 -7.03 6.56
N ASN A 106 -3.15 -6.31 7.64
CA ASN A 106 -3.77 -6.56 8.95
C ASN A 106 -5.27 -6.26 8.94
N GLU A 107 -5.73 -5.26 8.18
CA GLU A 107 -7.16 -5.01 8.00
C GLU A 107 -7.85 -6.15 7.25
N LEU A 108 -7.28 -6.62 6.13
CA LEU A 108 -7.83 -7.75 5.38
C LEU A 108 -7.94 -9.04 6.22
N LEU A 109 -7.01 -9.27 7.16
CA LEU A 109 -7.09 -10.40 8.10
C LEU A 109 -8.24 -10.26 9.11
N ARG A 110 -8.58 -9.04 9.53
CA ARG A 110 -9.60 -8.78 10.56
C ARG A 110 -11.03 -8.87 10.04
N TYR A 111 -11.24 -8.65 8.75
CA TYR A 111 -12.56 -8.61 8.13
C TYR A 111 -12.80 -9.84 7.24
N PRO A 112 -13.35 -10.95 7.80
CA PRO A 112 -13.68 -12.12 6.99
C PRO A 112 -14.70 -11.78 5.90
N ILE A 113 -14.63 -12.52 4.79
CA ILE A 113 -15.51 -12.35 3.62
C ILE A 113 -16.96 -12.55 4.05
N GLY A 114 -17.75 -11.48 3.91
CA GLY A 114 -19.20 -11.48 4.11
C GLY A 114 -19.82 -10.27 3.43
N GLU A 115 -21.10 -10.35 3.05
CA GLU A 115 -21.80 -9.30 2.28
C GLU A 115 -21.63 -7.89 2.87
N LYS A 116 -21.59 -7.77 4.20
CA LYS A 116 -21.42 -6.49 4.91
C LYS A 116 -20.03 -5.85 4.74
N ASN A 117 -19.03 -6.64 4.34
CA ASN A 117 -17.63 -6.22 4.29
C ASN A 117 -17.09 -6.07 2.86
N ILE A 118 -17.84 -6.49 1.83
CA ILE A 118 -17.36 -6.48 0.43
C ILE A 118 -16.89 -5.09 0.00
N GLN A 119 -17.70 -4.06 0.27
CA GLN A 119 -17.35 -2.70 -0.11
C GLN A 119 -16.09 -2.21 0.62
N HIS A 120 -15.92 -2.58 1.89
CA HIS A 120 -14.73 -2.22 2.66
C HIS A 120 -13.48 -2.92 2.09
N ILE A 121 -13.57 -4.21 1.78
CA ILE A 121 -12.49 -4.98 1.14
C ILE A 121 -12.13 -4.35 -0.21
N LYS A 122 -13.12 -4.00 -1.04
CA LYS A 122 -12.87 -3.32 -2.33
C LYS A 122 -12.13 -1.99 -2.16
N ASN A 123 -12.44 -1.22 -1.12
CA ASN A 123 -11.71 0.01 -0.83
C ASN A 123 -10.25 -0.28 -0.49
N ILE A 124 -9.99 -1.25 0.40
CA ILE A 124 -8.62 -1.69 0.71
C ILE A 124 -7.86 -2.11 -0.56
N LEU A 125 -8.51 -2.84 -1.47
CA LEU A 125 -7.89 -3.23 -2.75
C LEU A 125 -7.50 -2.04 -3.62
N VAL A 126 -8.33 -1.00 -3.68
CA VAL A 126 -8.02 0.23 -4.41
C VAL A 126 -6.81 0.92 -3.78
N GLU A 127 -6.75 0.99 -2.46
CA GLU A 127 -5.64 1.62 -1.73
C GLU A 127 -4.33 0.90 -1.97
N ILE A 128 -4.35 -0.44 -2.02
CA ILE A 128 -3.17 -1.22 -2.41
C ILE A 128 -2.65 -0.73 -3.76
N LEU A 129 -3.52 -0.49 -4.76
CA LEU A 129 -3.11 -0.03 -6.10
C LEU A 129 -2.57 1.41 -6.09
N GLU A 130 -3.09 2.27 -5.22
CA GLU A 130 -2.67 3.67 -5.09
C GLU A 130 -1.28 3.84 -4.47
N LEU A 131 -0.69 2.78 -3.90
CA LEU A 131 0.70 2.79 -3.42
C LEU A 131 1.73 2.83 -4.56
N GLU A 132 1.33 2.64 -5.81
CA GLU A 132 2.23 2.54 -6.98
C GLU A 132 3.28 3.67 -7.07
N PRO A 133 2.93 4.98 -7.00
CA PRO A 133 3.92 6.06 -7.07
C PRO A 133 4.95 6.02 -5.93
N LEU A 134 4.59 5.47 -4.77
CA LEU A 134 5.49 5.33 -3.63
C LEU A 134 6.38 4.09 -3.77
N ILE A 135 5.80 2.97 -4.22
CA ILE A 135 6.54 1.72 -4.45
C ILE A 135 7.57 1.85 -5.58
N LYS A 136 7.31 2.68 -6.60
CA LYS A 136 8.28 2.99 -7.67
C LYS A 136 9.59 3.60 -7.18
N LYS A 137 9.63 4.14 -5.96
CA LYS A 137 10.82 4.69 -5.33
C LYS A 137 11.64 3.63 -4.55
N LEU A 138 11.10 2.42 -4.39
CA LEU A 138 11.78 1.29 -3.74
C LEU A 138 12.63 0.51 -4.74
N ASP A 139 13.34 -0.52 -4.26
CA ASP A 139 14.16 -1.40 -5.09
C ASP A 139 13.33 -2.18 -6.13
N VAL A 140 14.00 -2.59 -7.21
CA VAL A 140 13.39 -3.29 -8.36
C VAL A 140 12.69 -4.59 -7.95
N THR A 141 13.22 -5.30 -6.95
CA THR A 141 12.61 -6.55 -6.46
C THR A 141 11.22 -6.27 -5.89
N ARG A 142 11.08 -5.24 -5.06
CA ARG A 142 9.78 -4.82 -4.52
C ARG A 142 8.84 -4.32 -5.61
N GLN A 143 9.34 -3.59 -6.61
CA GLN A 143 8.53 -3.17 -7.75
C GLN A 143 7.95 -4.37 -8.52
N ASN A 144 8.76 -5.41 -8.74
CA ASN A 144 8.33 -6.65 -9.40
C ASN A 144 7.28 -7.42 -8.59
N TYR A 145 7.51 -7.59 -7.28
CA TYR A 145 6.50 -8.23 -6.42
C TYR A 145 5.21 -7.43 -6.35
N TYR A 146 5.30 -6.09 -6.37
CA TYR A 146 4.12 -5.25 -6.38
C TYR A 146 3.35 -5.34 -7.71
N ALA A 147 4.03 -5.53 -8.85
CA ALA A 147 3.35 -5.81 -10.12
C ALA A 147 2.52 -7.11 -10.07
N LEU A 148 3.05 -8.16 -9.42
CA LEU A 148 2.30 -9.40 -9.18
C LEU A 148 1.12 -9.17 -8.23
N LEU A 149 1.32 -8.40 -7.16
CA LEU A 149 0.24 -8.02 -6.24
C LEU A 149 -0.91 -7.33 -6.98
N LYS A 150 -0.62 -6.39 -7.89
CA LYS A 150 -1.66 -5.71 -8.68
C LYS A 150 -2.53 -6.69 -9.49
N GLN A 151 -1.92 -7.74 -10.04
CA GLN A 151 -2.66 -8.77 -10.78
C GLN A 151 -3.62 -9.54 -9.85
N GLU A 152 -3.15 -9.94 -8.67
CA GLU A 152 -3.98 -10.65 -7.68
C GLU A 152 -5.10 -9.77 -7.13
N VAL A 153 -4.83 -8.48 -6.92
CA VAL A 153 -5.82 -7.47 -6.53
C VAL A 153 -6.91 -7.32 -7.59
N ALA A 154 -6.54 -7.22 -8.87
CA ALA A 154 -7.51 -7.10 -9.96
C ALA A 154 -8.43 -8.33 -10.08
N LYS A 155 -7.85 -9.54 -9.97
CA LYS A 155 -8.61 -10.80 -9.93
C LYS A 155 -9.59 -10.82 -8.75
N TYR A 156 -9.15 -10.35 -7.59
CA TYR A 156 -10.01 -10.34 -6.40
C TYR A 156 -11.14 -9.33 -6.52
N HIS A 157 -10.85 -8.13 -7.02
CA HIS A 157 -11.88 -7.12 -7.27
C HIS A 157 -12.96 -7.62 -8.24
N ALA A 158 -12.58 -8.34 -9.30
CA ALA A 158 -13.53 -8.94 -10.23
C ALA A 158 -14.42 -10.00 -9.56
N LEU A 159 -13.83 -10.90 -8.75
CA LEU A 159 -14.57 -11.92 -8.00
C LEU A 159 -15.52 -11.31 -6.96
N LEU A 160 -15.12 -10.23 -6.29
CA LEU A 160 -16.00 -9.52 -5.35
C LEU A 160 -17.19 -8.86 -6.06
N SER A 161 -16.99 -8.31 -7.27
CA SER A 161 -18.10 -7.80 -8.08
C SER A 161 -19.04 -8.90 -8.56
N GLU A 162 -18.52 -10.08 -8.91
CA GLU A 162 -19.34 -11.25 -9.23
C GLU A 162 -20.18 -11.69 -8.01
N LEU A 163 -19.56 -11.73 -6.83
CA LEU A 163 -20.22 -12.10 -5.58
C LEU A 163 -21.40 -11.18 -5.23
N GLU A 164 -21.27 -9.86 -5.44
CA GLU A 164 -22.33 -8.88 -5.19
C GLU A 164 -23.57 -9.07 -6.08
N MET A 165 -23.39 -9.66 -7.28
CA MET A 165 -24.50 -9.92 -8.19
C MET A 165 -25.31 -11.18 -7.82
N ILE A 166 -24.81 -12.00 -6.87
CA ILE A 166 -25.37 -13.30 -6.54
C ILE A 166 -26.04 -13.26 -5.18
N LYS A 167 -27.37 -13.40 -5.16
CA LYS A 167 -28.19 -13.33 -3.94
C LYS A 167 -27.95 -14.44 -2.91
N ASN A 168 -27.41 -15.58 -3.34
CA ASN A 168 -27.09 -16.74 -2.50
C ASN A 168 -25.87 -17.46 -3.10
N PRO A 169 -24.65 -17.02 -2.80
CA PRO A 169 -23.45 -17.63 -3.36
C PRO A 169 -23.29 -19.06 -2.84
N GLY A 170 -23.18 -20.01 -3.77
CA GLY A 170 -22.87 -21.40 -3.45
C GLY A 170 -21.45 -21.53 -2.86
N LYS A 171 -21.19 -22.67 -2.19
CA LYS A 171 -19.89 -22.97 -1.55
C LYS A 171 -18.69 -22.80 -2.50
N GLU A 172 -18.87 -23.08 -3.78
CA GLU A 172 -17.82 -22.95 -4.79
C GLU A 172 -17.33 -21.51 -4.95
N ILE A 173 -18.24 -20.54 -5.02
CA ILE A 173 -17.91 -19.12 -5.18
C ILE A 173 -17.26 -18.61 -3.89
N THR A 174 -17.81 -18.95 -2.73
CA THR A 174 -17.23 -18.60 -1.42
C THR A 174 -15.80 -19.12 -1.27
N ASN A 175 -15.54 -20.36 -1.72
CA ASN A 175 -14.20 -20.95 -1.73
C ASN A 175 -13.26 -20.20 -2.68
N ARG A 176 -13.71 -19.84 -3.89
CA ARG A 176 -12.91 -19.05 -4.85
C ARG A 176 -12.54 -17.67 -4.30
N VAL A 177 -13.49 -16.98 -3.66
CA VAL A 177 -13.25 -15.67 -3.04
C VAL A 177 -12.26 -15.79 -1.88
N THR A 178 -12.40 -16.83 -1.05
CA THR A 178 -11.47 -17.10 0.06
C THR A 178 -10.07 -17.44 -0.41
N GLN A 179 -9.95 -18.29 -1.43
CA GLN A 179 -8.67 -18.62 -2.04
C GLN A 179 -8.01 -17.37 -2.63
N GLN A 180 -8.77 -16.52 -3.29
CA GLN A 180 -8.24 -15.31 -3.88
C GLN A 180 -7.78 -14.29 -2.83
N LEU A 181 -8.48 -14.18 -1.69
CA LEU A 181 -8.00 -13.39 -0.55
C LEU A 181 -6.63 -13.90 -0.08
N SER A 182 -6.46 -15.23 0.06
CA SER A 182 -5.18 -15.84 0.43
C SER A 182 -4.06 -15.51 -0.56
N ASN A 183 -4.36 -15.49 -1.87
CA ASN A 183 -3.41 -15.11 -2.91
C ASN A 183 -2.98 -13.63 -2.76
N VAL A 184 -3.93 -12.72 -2.51
CA VAL A 184 -3.65 -11.30 -2.26
C VAL A 184 -2.78 -11.12 -1.03
N LEU A 185 -3.14 -11.74 0.10
CA LEU A 185 -2.36 -11.68 1.35
C LEU A 185 -0.93 -12.19 1.16
N THR A 186 -0.76 -13.30 0.43
CA THR A 186 0.56 -13.85 0.11
C THR A 186 1.38 -12.90 -0.77
N ALA A 187 0.75 -12.28 -1.76
CA ALA A 187 1.41 -11.31 -2.63
C ALA A 187 1.81 -10.03 -1.86
N MET A 188 0.97 -9.54 -0.94
CA MET A 188 1.31 -8.42 -0.06
C MET A 188 2.53 -8.75 0.80
N GLN A 189 2.57 -9.94 1.41
CA GLN A 189 3.69 -10.37 2.24
C GLN A 189 5.03 -10.35 1.48
N ARG A 190 5.03 -10.74 0.19
CA ARG A 190 6.22 -10.70 -0.67
C ARG A 190 6.71 -9.29 -0.99
N VAL A 191 5.83 -8.28 -0.95
CA VAL A 191 6.23 -6.87 -1.11
C VAL A 191 6.77 -6.32 0.20
N ILE A 192 6.11 -6.62 1.33
CA ILE A 192 6.51 -6.18 2.69
C ILE A 192 7.86 -6.78 3.05
N THR A 193 7.95 -8.10 2.97
CA THR A 193 9.12 -8.92 3.30
C THR A 193 9.46 -9.74 2.05
N PRO A 194 10.15 -9.12 1.06
CA PRO A 194 10.66 -9.87 -0.07
C PRO A 194 11.56 -10.97 0.43
N LEU A 195 11.49 -12.14 -0.20
CA LEU A 195 12.37 -13.26 0.09
C LEU A 195 13.81 -12.75 -0.08
N VAL A 196 14.56 -12.69 1.00
CA VAL A 196 15.98 -12.36 0.95
C VAL A 196 16.60 -13.50 0.14
N LYS A 197 17.10 -13.19 -1.06
CA LYS A 197 17.90 -14.15 -1.82
C LYS A 197 19.10 -14.48 -0.94
N ILE A 198 19.14 -15.68 -0.39
CA ILE A 198 20.35 -16.17 0.26
C ILE A 198 21.34 -16.37 -0.87
N GLU A 199 22.39 -15.55 -0.92
CA GLU A 199 23.42 -15.69 -1.95
C GLU A 199 23.91 -17.13 -1.95
N LEU A 200 23.67 -17.81 -3.07
CA LEU A 200 24.07 -19.18 -3.28
C LEU A 200 25.24 -19.16 -4.27
N PRO A 201 26.48 -19.40 -3.83
CA PRO A 201 27.61 -19.57 -4.73
C PRO A 201 27.30 -20.64 -5.79
N LYS A 202 27.63 -20.37 -7.06
CA LYS A 202 27.39 -21.30 -8.18
C LYS A 202 27.91 -22.72 -7.88
N GLU A 203 29.07 -22.82 -7.24
CA GLU A 203 29.68 -24.09 -6.84
C GLU A 203 28.84 -24.85 -5.80
N GLN A 204 28.20 -24.16 -4.86
CA GLN A 204 27.31 -24.78 -3.88
C GLN A 204 26.02 -25.27 -4.54
N LEU A 205 25.46 -24.52 -5.50
CA LEU A 205 24.30 -24.96 -6.29
C LEU A 205 24.60 -26.25 -7.07
N VAL A 206 25.78 -26.33 -7.71
CA VAL A 206 26.22 -27.53 -8.43
C VAL A 206 26.41 -28.71 -7.48
N LYS A 207 26.99 -28.49 -6.29
CA LYS A 207 27.14 -29.54 -5.25
C LYS A 207 25.79 -30.05 -4.77
N LEU A 208 24.83 -29.18 -4.48
CA LEU A 208 23.49 -29.54 -4.01
C LEU A 208 22.73 -30.37 -5.06
N ALA A 209 22.79 -29.98 -6.34
CA ALA A 209 22.15 -30.74 -7.40
C ALA A 209 22.84 -32.07 -7.70
N ARG A 210 24.19 -32.14 -7.62
CA ARG A 210 24.93 -33.41 -7.71
C ARG A 210 24.61 -34.33 -6.52
N GLY A 211 24.33 -33.76 -5.35
CA GLY A 211 23.88 -34.48 -4.16
C GLY A 211 22.41 -34.92 -4.20
N GLY A 212 21.68 -34.67 -5.30
CA GLY A 212 20.30 -35.11 -5.47
C GLY A 212 19.24 -34.22 -4.83
N VAL A 213 19.59 -33.04 -4.32
CA VAL A 213 18.62 -32.10 -3.74
C VAL A 213 17.74 -31.52 -4.85
N PRO A 214 16.40 -31.62 -4.78
CA PRO A 214 15.51 -31.06 -5.78
C PRO A 214 15.63 -29.54 -5.88
N ILE A 215 15.64 -29.00 -7.09
CA ILE A 215 15.71 -27.53 -7.34
C ILE A 215 14.57 -26.78 -6.64
N GLY A 216 13.38 -27.39 -6.55
CA GLY A 216 12.24 -26.81 -5.82
C GLY A 216 12.46 -26.69 -4.30
N GLU A 217 13.31 -27.53 -3.70
CA GLU A 217 13.69 -27.37 -2.29
C GLU A 217 14.75 -26.27 -2.12
N VAL A 218 15.71 -26.19 -3.05
CA VAL A 218 16.68 -25.09 -3.06
C VAL A 218 15.99 -23.75 -3.25
N ALA A 219 14.99 -23.65 -4.14
CA ALA A 219 14.18 -22.46 -4.36
C ALA A 219 13.47 -21.97 -3.09
N LYS A 220 12.89 -22.91 -2.32
CA LYS A 220 12.20 -22.61 -1.06
C LYS A 220 13.13 -22.02 0.00
N VAL A 221 14.37 -22.51 0.07
CA VAL A 221 15.33 -22.09 1.11
C VAL A 221 16.09 -20.82 0.70
N THR A 222 16.41 -20.68 -0.58
CA THR A 222 17.30 -19.61 -1.08
C THR A 222 16.56 -18.40 -1.64
N GLY A 223 15.24 -18.49 -1.88
CA GLY A 223 14.44 -17.38 -2.41
C GLY A 223 14.58 -17.13 -3.91
N TYR A 224 15.31 -17.97 -4.64
CA TYR A 224 15.36 -17.96 -6.11
C TYR A 224 14.14 -18.67 -6.72
N SER A 225 13.77 -18.30 -7.95
CA SER A 225 12.79 -19.10 -8.70
C SER A 225 13.44 -20.40 -9.20
N GLU A 226 12.64 -21.45 -9.43
CA GLU A 226 13.16 -22.71 -9.98
C GLU A 226 13.83 -22.50 -11.35
N ASP A 227 13.31 -21.58 -12.16
CA ASP A 227 13.85 -21.28 -13.49
C ASP A 227 15.18 -20.50 -13.39
N GLU A 228 15.30 -19.56 -12.44
CA GLU A 228 16.57 -18.88 -12.15
C GLU A 228 17.64 -19.89 -11.72
N LEU A 229 17.30 -20.82 -10.83
CA LEU A 229 18.23 -21.86 -10.37
C LEU A 229 18.62 -22.82 -11.51
N ARG A 230 17.68 -23.19 -12.39
CA ARG A 230 17.98 -24.02 -13.58
C ARG A 230 18.95 -23.33 -14.53
N MET A 231 18.74 -22.04 -14.80
CA MET A 231 19.66 -21.25 -15.62
C MET A 231 21.05 -21.14 -14.98
N MET A 232 21.14 -20.82 -13.69
CA MET A 232 22.42 -20.73 -12.97
C MET A 232 23.17 -22.07 -12.98
N LEU A 233 22.44 -23.18 -12.87
CA LEU A 233 23.00 -24.52 -12.87
C LEU A 233 23.48 -24.96 -14.25
N ALA A 234 22.75 -24.60 -15.31
CA ALA A 234 23.18 -24.81 -16.69
C ALA A 234 24.42 -23.99 -17.02
N GLN A 235 24.45 -22.72 -16.60
CA GLN A 235 25.60 -21.84 -16.78
C GLN A 235 26.84 -22.35 -16.03
N ALA A 236 26.69 -22.77 -14.76
CA ALA A 236 27.79 -23.31 -13.97
C ALA A 236 28.34 -24.64 -14.52
N ARG A 237 27.51 -25.46 -15.18
CA ARG A 237 27.96 -26.68 -15.86
C ARG A 237 28.70 -26.35 -17.16
N ALA A 238 28.18 -25.42 -17.96
CA ALA A 238 28.85 -24.99 -19.19
C ALA A 238 30.21 -24.32 -18.91
N GLU A 239 30.32 -23.53 -17.84
CA GLU A 239 31.57 -22.92 -17.38
C GLU A 239 32.59 -23.98 -16.88
N ALA A 240 32.12 -25.12 -16.37
CA ALA A 240 33.00 -26.23 -15.95
C ALA A 240 33.46 -27.11 -17.13
N GLU A 241 32.65 -27.24 -18.18
CA GLU A 241 32.96 -28.02 -19.40
C GLU A 241 33.82 -27.25 -20.42
N SER A 242 33.90 -25.92 -20.30
CA SER A 242 34.70 -25.05 -21.17
C SER A 242 36.08 -24.68 -20.60
N GLY A 243 36.40 -25.21 -19.41
CA GLY A 243 37.67 -25.02 -18.70
C GLY A 243 38.62 -26.22 -18.75
N GLU A 244 38.30 -27.26 -19.52
CA GLU A 244 39.21 -28.37 -19.92
C GLU A 244 39.74 -28.13 -21.34
#